data_AF-A0A1I5UZF1-F1
#
_entry.id   AF-A0A1I5UZF1-F1
#
_cell.length_a   1.000
_cell.length_b   1.000
_cell.length_c   1.000
_cell.angle_alpha   90.00
_cell.angle_beta   90.00
_cell.angle_gamma   90.00
#
_symmetry.space_group_name_H-M   'P 1'
#
loop_
_entity.id
_entity.type
_entity.pdbx_description
1 polymer ?
#
loop_
_entity_poly.entity_id
_entity_poly.type
_entity_poly.pdbx_seq_one_letter_code
_entity_poly.pdbx_strand_id
1 'polypeptide(L)'
;MLKNNGLSYNDINVIELSPPEMPAALSEGRISGYSVAEPFGAVSVANGKGKVLFDSQNLWGNSVCCALVLRNDFIQNNRSIAEKFVQEYVNAAHKADLKDRATLDILTKYLRTDSRVLELSLKWISYKNLKLEEKDYNDLSKYLVEMGLIENPPPYSDFVDNTLIDNAK
;
A
#
# COMPACT_ATOMS: atom_id res chain seq x y z
N MET A 1 1.37 -16.80 0.55
CA MET A 1 1.89 -17.25 1.86
C MET A 1 1.25 -18.57 2.30
N LEU A 2 -0.05 -18.62 2.61
CA LEU A 2 -0.73 -19.84 3.08
C LEU A 2 -0.59 -21.02 2.11
N LYS A 3 -0.96 -20.82 0.83
CA LYS A 3 -0.82 -21.84 -0.24
C LYS A 3 0.59 -22.41 -0.33
N ASN A 4 1.63 -21.56 -0.25
CA ASN A 4 3.03 -21.99 -0.31
C ASN A 4 3.43 -22.90 0.87
N ASN A 5 2.64 -22.93 1.94
CA ASN A 5 2.83 -23.77 3.12
C ASN A 5 1.76 -24.87 3.25
N GLY A 6 0.98 -25.12 2.18
CA GLY A 6 -0.07 -26.15 2.19
C GLY A 6 -1.27 -25.81 3.07
N LEU A 7 -1.46 -24.53 3.42
CA LEU A 7 -2.58 -24.04 4.21
C LEU A 7 -3.61 -23.31 3.34
N SER A 8 -4.84 -23.33 3.80
CA SER A 8 -6.00 -22.63 3.26
C SER A 8 -6.40 -21.46 4.18
N TYR A 9 -7.33 -20.62 3.71
CA TYR A 9 -7.88 -19.53 4.51
C TYR A 9 -8.64 -20.03 5.75
N ASN A 10 -9.23 -21.24 5.69
CA ASN A 10 -9.97 -21.85 6.79
C ASN A 10 -9.06 -22.38 7.92
N ASP A 11 -7.75 -22.49 7.66
CA ASP A 11 -6.77 -22.94 8.66
C ASP A 11 -6.35 -21.81 9.62
N ILE A 12 -6.84 -20.59 9.41
CA ILE A 12 -6.57 -19.43 10.24
C ILE A 12 -7.87 -18.72 10.64
N ASN A 13 -7.84 -18.08 11.81
CA ASN A 13 -8.91 -17.17 12.24
C ASN A 13 -8.50 -15.73 11.90
N VAL A 14 -9.13 -15.15 10.87
CA VAL A 14 -8.88 -13.77 10.47
C VAL A 14 -9.83 -12.84 11.23
N ILE A 15 -9.26 -11.82 11.86
CA ILE A 15 -10.01 -10.75 12.50
C ILE A 15 -9.58 -9.41 11.90
N GLU A 16 -10.52 -8.49 11.82
CA GLU A 16 -10.25 -7.13 11.38
C GLU A 16 -9.79 -6.28 12.57
N LEU A 17 -8.69 -5.55 12.39
CA LEU A 17 -8.17 -4.57 13.33
C LEU A 17 -7.74 -3.33 12.56
N SER A 18 -7.84 -2.16 13.17
CA SER A 18 -7.25 -0.97 12.56
C SER A 18 -5.72 -1.07 12.60
N PRO A 19 -5.00 -0.57 11.58
CA PRO A 19 -3.53 -0.66 11.55
C PRO A 19 -2.81 -0.18 12.83
N PRO A 20 -3.23 0.92 13.50
CA PRO A 20 -2.61 1.35 14.75
C PRO A 20 -2.77 0.37 15.93
N GLU A 21 -3.80 -0.49 15.92
CA GLU A 21 -4.07 -1.44 17.01
C GLU A 21 -3.24 -2.74 16.87
N MET A 22 -2.82 -3.08 15.66
CA MET A 22 -2.14 -4.35 15.36
C MET A 22 -0.86 -4.58 16.18
N PRO A 23 0.05 -3.58 16.36
CA PRO A 23 1.25 -3.78 17.17
C PRO A 23 0.96 -4.12 18.63
N ALA A 24 -0.03 -3.47 19.24
CA ALA A 24 -0.42 -3.73 20.62
C ALA A 24 -1.06 -5.12 20.75
N ALA A 25 -1.98 -5.46 19.83
CA ALA A 25 -2.62 -6.78 19.80
C ALA A 25 -1.59 -7.92 19.66
N LEU A 26 -0.54 -7.74 18.85
CA LEU A 26 0.55 -8.70 18.73
C LEU A 26 1.36 -8.79 20.04
N SER A 27 1.77 -7.66 20.60
CA SER A 27 2.59 -7.64 21.83
C SER A 27 1.87 -8.21 23.05
N GLU A 28 0.54 -8.14 23.09
CA GLU A 28 -0.30 -8.67 24.17
C GLU A 28 -0.71 -10.14 23.92
N GLY A 29 -0.34 -10.72 22.78
CA GLY A 29 -0.69 -12.10 22.43
C GLY A 29 -2.15 -12.30 22.03
N ARG A 30 -2.87 -11.22 21.67
CA ARG A 30 -4.26 -11.29 21.16
C ARG A 30 -4.34 -11.82 19.73
N ILE A 31 -3.26 -11.68 18.95
CA ILE A 31 -3.09 -12.22 17.60
C ILE A 31 -1.72 -12.88 17.46
N SER A 32 -1.61 -13.87 16.57
CA SER A 32 -0.33 -14.55 16.28
C SER A 32 0.51 -13.84 15.22
N GLY A 33 -0.08 -12.93 14.46
CA GLY A 33 0.57 -12.16 13.39
C GLY A 33 -0.46 -11.28 12.68
N TYR A 34 0.03 -10.37 11.83
CA TYR A 34 -0.81 -9.50 10.99
C TYR A 34 -0.12 -9.21 9.65
N SER A 35 -0.92 -8.74 8.68
CA SER A 35 -0.45 -8.19 7.41
C SER A 35 -0.97 -6.76 7.29
N VAL A 36 -0.07 -5.80 7.08
CA VAL A 36 -0.39 -4.38 7.12
C VAL A 36 0.63 -3.58 6.31
N ALA A 37 0.23 -2.41 5.83
CA ALA A 37 1.17 -1.45 5.27
C ALA A 37 2.08 -0.86 6.36
N GLU A 38 3.27 -0.44 5.97
CA GLU A 38 4.13 0.34 6.84
C GLU A 38 3.49 1.68 7.24
N PRO A 39 3.78 2.22 8.43
CA PRO A 39 4.88 1.88 9.33
C PRO A 39 4.56 0.85 10.42
N PHE A 40 3.36 0.28 10.45
CA PHE A 40 2.89 -0.49 11.61
C PHE A 40 3.64 -1.82 11.80
N GLY A 41 4.08 -2.45 10.71
CA GLY A 41 5.01 -3.58 10.75
C GLY A 41 6.33 -3.21 11.42
N ALA A 42 6.96 -2.11 10.96
CA ALA A 42 8.18 -1.57 11.52
C ALA A 42 8.06 -1.19 13.00
N VAL A 43 6.90 -0.70 13.47
CA VAL A 43 6.67 -0.41 14.91
C VAL A 43 6.91 -1.65 15.76
N SER A 44 6.38 -2.82 15.35
CA SER A 44 6.54 -4.05 16.13
C SER A 44 7.98 -4.55 16.13
N VAL A 45 8.66 -4.45 15.00
CA VAL A 45 10.08 -4.84 14.87
C VAL A 45 10.98 -3.92 15.69
N ALA A 46 10.81 -2.61 15.58
CA ALA A 46 11.62 -1.62 16.29
C ALA A 46 11.49 -1.71 17.82
N ASN A 47 10.32 -2.10 18.32
CA ASN A 47 10.06 -2.31 19.74
C ASN A 47 10.46 -3.72 20.24
N GLY A 48 10.99 -4.59 19.38
CA GLY A 48 11.34 -5.97 19.73
C GLY A 48 10.14 -6.84 20.10
N LYS A 49 8.94 -6.47 19.63
CA LYS A 49 7.66 -7.15 19.90
C LYS A 49 7.12 -7.92 18.70
N GLY A 50 7.84 -7.92 17.58
CA GLY A 50 7.51 -8.66 16.39
C GLY A 50 8.73 -8.89 15.51
N LYS A 51 8.57 -9.75 14.50
CA LYS A 51 9.56 -9.99 13.45
C LYS A 51 8.84 -10.12 12.11
N VAL A 52 9.52 -9.74 11.04
CA VAL A 52 9.01 -9.95 9.68
C VAL A 52 9.07 -11.44 9.36
N LEU A 53 7.93 -12.02 8.96
CA LEU A 53 7.86 -13.41 8.50
C LEU A 53 7.99 -13.52 6.98
N PHE A 54 7.35 -12.59 6.26
CA PHE A 54 7.34 -12.55 4.81
C PHE A 54 7.33 -11.10 4.31
N ASP A 55 7.95 -10.88 3.16
CA ASP A 55 7.92 -9.62 2.42
C ASP A 55 6.89 -9.72 1.28
N SER A 56 6.05 -8.70 1.11
CA SER A 56 5.07 -8.64 0.04
C SER A 56 5.71 -8.72 -1.35
N GLN A 57 6.90 -8.15 -1.55
CA GLN A 57 7.62 -8.23 -2.83
C GLN A 57 7.97 -9.67 -3.20
N ASN A 58 8.31 -10.50 -2.22
CA ASN A 58 8.64 -11.91 -2.43
C ASN A 58 7.38 -12.78 -2.58
N LEU A 59 6.27 -12.40 -1.94
CA LEU A 59 5.01 -13.14 -2.01
C LEU A 59 4.20 -12.81 -3.27
N TRP A 60 4.17 -11.53 -3.65
CA TRP A 60 3.43 -10.96 -4.76
C TRP A 60 4.11 -9.65 -5.19
N GLY A 61 5.12 -9.79 -6.05
CA GLY A 61 5.82 -8.66 -6.65
C GLY A 61 4.86 -7.71 -7.36
N ASN A 62 5.04 -6.41 -7.14
CA ASN A 62 4.15 -5.33 -7.61
C ASN A 62 2.68 -5.48 -7.17
N SER A 63 2.44 -6.09 -6.00
CA SER A 63 1.10 -6.16 -5.43
C SER A 63 0.45 -4.77 -5.32
N VAL A 64 -0.74 -4.65 -5.90
CA VAL A 64 -1.55 -3.42 -5.84
C VAL A 64 -2.23 -3.37 -4.48
N CYS A 65 -1.90 -2.33 -3.69
CA CYS A 65 -2.46 -2.14 -2.35
C CYS A 65 -3.32 -0.87 -2.29
N CYS A 66 -2.73 0.28 -2.60
CA CYS A 66 -3.39 1.59 -2.57
C CYS A 66 -3.34 2.25 -3.95
N ALA A 67 -4.37 3.02 -4.27
CA ALA A 67 -4.43 3.85 -5.46
C ALA A 67 -4.91 5.26 -5.11
N LEU A 68 -4.45 6.27 -5.86
CA LEU A 68 -5.05 7.60 -5.85
C LEU A 68 -6.32 7.55 -6.69
N VAL A 69 -7.48 7.78 -6.06
CA VAL A 69 -8.78 7.80 -6.75
C VAL A 69 -9.32 9.22 -6.77
N LEU A 70 -9.67 9.71 -7.96
CA LEU A 70 -10.36 10.97 -8.16
C LEU A 70 -11.79 10.67 -8.65
N ARG A 71 -12.75 11.48 -8.22
CA ARG A 71 -14.13 11.33 -8.72
C ARG A 71 -14.23 11.74 -10.18
N ASN A 72 -14.99 10.99 -10.98
CA ASN A 72 -15.18 11.27 -12.40
C ASN A 72 -15.72 12.67 -12.67
N ASP A 73 -16.69 13.15 -11.88
CA ASP A 73 -17.27 14.49 -12.04
C ASP A 73 -16.26 15.60 -11.73
N PHE A 74 -15.34 15.37 -10.80
CA PHE A 74 -14.25 16.30 -10.54
C PHE A 74 -13.31 16.41 -11.75
N ILE A 75 -12.90 15.27 -12.33
CA ILE A 75 -12.02 15.24 -13.51
C ILE A 75 -12.69 15.93 -14.70
N GLN A 76 -13.96 15.63 -14.97
CA GLN A 76 -14.70 16.18 -16.10
C GLN A 76 -14.92 17.68 -15.97
N ASN A 77 -15.31 18.15 -14.79
CA ASN A 77 -15.61 19.57 -14.57
C ASN A 77 -14.37 20.43 -14.31
N ASN A 78 -13.23 19.84 -13.93
CA ASN A 78 -12.03 20.55 -13.50
C ASN A 78 -10.74 19.96 -14.11
N ARG A 79 -10.77 19.58 -15.38
CA ARG A 79 -9.69 18.84 -16.06
C ARG A 79 -8.29 19.42 -15.82
N SER A 80 -8.10 20.72 -16.01
CA SER A 80 -6.80 21.38 -15.82
C SER A 80 -6.30 21.35 -14.36
N ILE A 81 -7.21 21.40 -13.39
CA ILE A 81 -6.88 21.28 -11.97
C ILE A 81 -6.50 19.84 -11.65
N ALA A 82 -7.23 18.86 -12.18
CA ALA A 82 -6.91 17.45 -12.01
C ALA A 82 -5.53 17.10 -12.58
N GLU A 83 -5.22 17.58 -13.79
CA GLU A 83 -3.90 17.43 -14.41
C GLU A 83 -2.79 18.04 -13.55
N LYS A 84 -2.98 19.29 -13.09
CA LYS A 84 -2.00 19.94 -12.22
C LYS A 84 -1.85 19.22 -10.88
N PHE A 85 -2.93 18.72 -10.30
CA PHE A 85 -2.88 17.96 -9.04
C PHE A 85 -2.09 16.66 -9.20
N VAL A 86 -2.36 15.89 -10.24
CA VAL A 86 -1.63 14.63 -10.52
C VAL A 86 -0.17 14.91 -10.84
N GLN A 87 0.13 15.99 -11.57
CA GLN A 87 1.49 16.45 -11.80
C GLN A 87 2.26 16.70 -10.49
N GLU A 88 1.67 17.44 -9.54
CA GLU A 88 2.32 17.70 -8.25
C GLU A 88 2.39 16.45 -7.37
N TYR A 89 1.43 15.53 -7.51
CA TYR A 89 1.48 14.22 -6.86
C TYR A 89 2.69 13.40 -7.33
N VAL A 90 2.94 13.36 -8.65
CA VAL A 90 4.13 12.69 -9.23
C VAL A 90 5.42 13.37 -8.76
N ASN A 91 5.47 14.71 -8.74
CA ASN A 91 6.63 15.44 -8.20
C ASN A 91 6.89 15.12 -6.72
N ALA A 92 5.83 15.03 -5.92
CA ALA A 92 5.92 14.67 -4.51
C ALA A 92 6.42 13.23 -4.33
N ALA A 93 5.98 12.30 -5.19
CA ALA A 93 6.45 10.92 -5.20
C ALA A 93 7.95 10.83 -5.52
N HIS A 94 8.43 11.54 -6.56
CA HIS A 94 9.85 11.63 -6.87
C HIS A 94 10.66 12.17 -5.69
N LYS A 95 10.17 13.23 -5.03
CA LYS A 95 10.80 13.78 -3.83
C LYS A 95 10.81 12.77 -2.68
N ALA A 96 9.71 12.06 -2.46
CA ALA A 96 9.60 11.06 -1.40
C ALA A 96 10.55 9.87 -1.63
N ASP A 97 10.78 9.47 -2.89
CA ASP A 97 11.70 8.38 -3.23
C ASP A 97 13.17 8.72 -2.98
N LEU A 98 13.54 10.01 -2.91
CA LEU A 98 14.89 10.44 -2.50
C LEU A 98 15.23 10.00 -1.08
N LYS A 99 14.21 9.87 -0.20
CA LYS A 99 14.35 9.44 1.20
C LYS A 99 15.42 10.23 1.97
N ASP A 100 15.56 11.50 1.61
CA ASP A 100 16.53 12.41 2.23
C ASP A 100 16.03 12.92 3.59
N ARG A 101 16.87 13.69 4.29
CA ARG A 101 16.52 14.25 5.61
C ARG A 101 15.25 15.11 5.55
N ALA A 102 15.10 15.93 4.50
CA ALA A 102 13.91 16.77 4.35
C ALA A 102 12.62 15.95 4.21
N THR A 103 12.68 14.83 3.48
CA THR A 103 11.58 13.88 3.36
C THR A 103 11.26 13.23 4.70
N LEU A 104 12.29 12.78 5.44
CA LEU A 104 12.12 12.21 6.78
C LEU A 104 11.48 13.20 7.76
N ASP A 105 11.87 14.47 7.73
CA ASP A 105 11.30 15.52 8.59
C ASP A 105 9.81 15.73 8.30
N ILE A 106 9.42 15.75 7.02
CA ILE A 106 8.02 15.85 6.59
C ILE A 106 7.23 14.62 7.06
N LEU A 107 7.73 13.42 6.79
CA LEU A 107 7.07 12.18 7.18
C LEU A 107 6.93 12.07 8.71
N THR A 108 7.95 12.45 9.47
CA THR A 108 7.90 12.47 10.94
C THR A 108 6.79 13.40 11.43
N LYS A 109 6.68 14.60 10.84
CA LYS A 109 5.66 15.58 11.22
C LYS A 109 4.24 15.08 10.95
N TYR A 110 3.99 14.49 9.79
CA TYR A 110 2.63 14.09 9.38
C TYR A 110 2.22 12.71 9.88
N LEU A 111 3.15 11.75 9.96
CA LEU A 111 2.86 10.40 10.45
C LEU A 111 2.96 10.29 11.97
N ARG A 112 3.60 11.26 12.65
CA ARG A 112 3.81 11.28 14.11
C ARG A 112 4.49 10.00 14.61
N THR A 113 5.49 9.55 13.88
CA THR A 113 6.19 8.28 14.08
C THR A 113 7.67 8.52 14.39
N ASP A 114 8.27 7.67 15.24
CA ASP A 114 9.70 7.69 15.58
C ASP A 114 10.58 7.52 14.33
N SER A 115 11.71 8.24 14.28
CA SER A 115 12.61 8.22 13.12
C SER A 115 13.13 6.82 12.80
N ARG A 116 13.39 5.97 13.80
CA ARG A 116 13.88 4.59 13.58
C ARG A 116 12.84 3.72 12.88
N VAL A 117 11.57 3.91 13.22
CA VAL A 117 10.45 3.21 12.57
C VAL A 117 10.32 3.68 11.12
N LEU A 118 10.43 4.98 10.86
CA LEU A 118 10.38 5.53 9.50
C LEU A 118 11.56 5.07 8.64
N GLU A 119 12.78 5.09 9.18
CA GLU A 119 13.97 4.60 8.51
C GLU A 119 13.86 3.12 8.15
N LEU A 120 13.27 2.30 9.02
CA LEU A 120 12.99 0.90 8.70
C LEU A 120 11.92 0.79 7.61
N SER A 121 10.80 1.49 7.77
CA SER A 121 9.66 1.46 6.84
C SER A 121 10.07 1.83 5.41
N LEU A 122 10.85 2.89 5.25
CA LEU A 122 11.24 3.42 3.94
C LEU A 122 12.21 2.52 3.17
N LYS A 123 12.79 1.49 3.80
CA LYS A 123 13.58 0.47 3.09
C LYS A 123 12.69 -0.39 2.18
N TRP A 124 11.42 -0.53 2.52
CA TRP A 124 10.48 -1.42 1.83
C TRP A 124 9.52 -0.70 0.89
N ILE A 125 9.52 0.64 0.90
CA ILE A 125 8.61 1.46 0.10
C ILE A 125 9.37 2.09 -1.07
N SER A 126 8.76 2.09 -2.25
CA SER A 126 9.22 2.86 -3.41
C SER A 126 8.07 3.69 -3.99
N TYR A 127 8.41 4.85 -4.56
CA TYR A 127 7.47 5.76 -5.20
C TYR A 127 7.79 5.99 -6.70
N LYS A 128 8.59 5.11 -7.33
CA LYS A 128 9.11 5.31 -8.69
C LYS A 128 8.09 5.06 -9.80
N ASN A 129 7.19 4.09 -9.62
CA ASN A 129 6.12 3.80 -10.59
C ASN A 129 4.77 3.94 -9.89
N LEU A 130 4.04 5.01 -10.22
CA LEU A 130 2.71 5.27 -9.69
C LEU A 130 1.60 4.84 -10.66
N LYS A 131 1.96 4.38 -11.86
CA LYS A 131 0.97 3.88 -12.81
C LYS A 131 0.47 2.54 -12.32
N LEU A 132 -0.86 2.39 -12.34
CA LEU A 132 -1.48 1.09 -12.15
C LEU A 132 -1.47 0.38 -13.50
N GLU A 133 -0.59 -0.61 -13.65
CA GLU A 133 -0.46 -1.39 -14.88
C GLU A 133 -1.61 -2.40 -15.01
N GLU A 134 -2.09 -2.61 -16.23
CA GLU A 134 -3.23 -3.50 -16.51
C GLU A 134 -2.97 -4.93 -16.02
N LYS A 135 -1.74 -5.43 -16.19
CA LYS A 135 -1.35 -6.76 -15.69
C LYS A 135 -1.53 -6.87 -14.17
N ASP A 136 -1.07 -5.88 -13.42
CA ASP A 136 -1.08 -5.93 -11.95
C ASP A 136 -2.51 -5.72 -11.40
N TYR A 137 -3.33 -4.91 -12.08
CA TYR A 137 -4.76 -4.82 -11.83
C TYR A 137 -5.51 -6.14 -12.08
N ASN A 138 -5.19 -6.82 -13.19
CA ASN A 138 -5.80 -8.10 -13.53
C ASN A 138 -5.39 -9.21 -12.56
N ASP A 139 -4.14 -9.21 -12.09
CA ASP A 139 -3.68 -10.12 -11.04
C ASP A 139 -4.46 -9.90 -9.73
N LEU A 140 -4.62 -8.64 -9.29
CA LEU A 140 -5.46 -8.31 -8.13
C LEU A 140 -6.90 -8.79 -8.32
N SER A 141 -7.52 -8.46 -9.46
CA SER A 141 -8.89 -8.83 -9.79
C SER A 141 -9.10 -10.34 -9.73
N LYS A 142 -8.15 -11.12 -10.28
CA LYS A 142 -8.16 -12.58 -10.20
C LYS A 142 -8.13 -13.07 -8.75
N TYR A 143 -7.27 -12.50 -7.90
CA TYR A 143 -7.21 -12.92 -6.50
C TYR A 143 -8.47 -12.56 -5.72
N LEU A 144 -9.06 -11.39 -5.98
CA LEU A 144 -10.33 -11.01 -5.35
C LEU A 144 -11.47 -11.96 -5.73
N VAL A 145 -11.53 -12.40 -7.00
CA VAL A 145 -12.49 -13.41 -7.46
C VAL A 145 -12.20 -14.77 -6.83
N GLU A 146 -10.94 -15.23 -6.83
CA GLU A 146 -10.54 -16.50 -6.22
C GLU A 146 -10.86 -16.56 -4.72
N MET A 147 -10.74 -15.42 -4.03
CA MET A 147 -11.11 -15.30 -2.61
C MET A 147 -12.61 -15.10 -2.37
N GLY A 148 -13.43 -14.97 -3.42
CA GLY A 148 -14.87 -14.71 -3.31
C GLY A 148 -15.21 -13.33 -2.74
N LEU A 149 -14.28 -12.37 -2.82
CA LEU A 149 -14.48 -10.99 -2.34
C LEU A 149 -15.23 -10.12 -3.35
N ILE A 150 -15.13 -10.45 -4.64
CA ILE A 150 -15.86 -9.80 -5.72
C ILE A 150 -16.21 -10.83 -6.79
N GLU A 151 -17.44 -10.81 -7.31
CA GLU A 151 -17.86 -11.74 -8.36
C GLU A 151 -17.43 -11.26 -9.75
N ASN A 152 -17.68 -9.98 -10.04
CA ASN A 152 -17.44 -9.37 -11.35
C ASN A 152 -16.69 -8.04 -11.18
N PRO A 153 -15.35 -8.06 -11.04
CA PRO A 153 -14.57 -6.84 -10.97
C PRO A 153 -14.70 -6.06 -12.29
N PRO A 154 -14.70 -4.71 -12.25
CA PRO A 154 -14.81 -3.93 -13.48
C PRO A 154 -13.59 -4.17 -14.38
N PRO A 155 -13.75 -4.10 -15.72
CA PRO A 155 -12.62 -4.10 -16.63
C PRO A 155 -11.62 -2.98 -16.29
N TYR A 156 -10.33 -3.23 -16.54
CA TYR A 156 -9.27 -2.25 -16.29
C TYR A 156 -9.57 -0.88 -16.90
N SER A 157 -10.02 -0.85 -18.16
CA SER A 157 -10.37 0.39 -18.89
C SER A 157 -11.50 1.21 -18.27
N ASP A 158 -12.36 0.56 -17.50
CA ASP A 158 -13.53 1.19 -16.89
C ASP A 158 -13.19 1.77 -15.51
N PHE A 159 -12.11 1.30 -14.90
CA PHE A 159 -11.68 1.68 -13.56
C PHE A 159 -10.42 2.57 -13.53
N VAL A 160 -9.49 2.37 -14.47
CA VAL A 160 -8.18 3.01 -14.46
C VAL A 160 -8.04 4.03 -15.59
N ASP A 161 -7.79 5.28 -15.20
CA ASP A 161 -7.40 6.36 -16.10
C ASP A 161 -5.97 6.83 -15.79
N ASN A 162 -5.00 6.31 -16.54
CA ASN A 162 -3.60 6.72 -16.43
C ASN A 162 -3.28 7.98 -17.25
N THR A 163 -4.22 8.56 -18.00
CA THR A 163 -3.95 9.70 -18.90
C THR A 163 -3.47 10.94 -18.15
N LEU A 164 -3.93 11.14 -16.91
CA LEU A 164 -3.46 12.24 -16.05
C LEU A 164 -2.01 12.03 -15.59
N ILE A 165 -1.59 10.79 -15.33
CA ILE A 165 -0.21 10.46 -14.96
C ILE A 165 0.71 10.51 -16.18
N ASP A 166 0.26 10.03 -17.34
CA ASP A 166 1.04 10.04 -18.58
C ASP A 166 1.38 11.46 -19.06
N ASN A 167 0.55 12.42 -18.70
CA ASN A 167 0.78 13.84 -19.00
C ASN A 167 1.59 14.56 -17.91
N ALA A 168 1.86 13.91 -16.77
CA ALA A 168 2.71 14.46 -15.73
C ALA A 168 4.19 14.40 -16.16
N LYS A 169 4.85 15.55 -16.22
CA LYS A 169 6.25 15.76 -16.61
C LYS A 169 7.21 15.76 -15.43
#